data_AF-A0AB39M0S0-F1
#
_entry.id   AF-A0AB39M0S0-F1
#
_cell.length_a   1.000
_cell.length_b   1.000
_cell.length_c   1.000
_cell.angle_alpha   90.00
_cell.angle_beta   90.00
_cell.angle_gamma   90.00
#
_symmetry.space_group_name_H-M   'P 1'
#
loop_
_entity.id
_entity.type
_entity.pdbx_description
1 polymer ?
#
loop_
_entity_poly.entity_id
_entity_poly.type
_entity_poly.pdbx_seq_one_letter_code
_entity_poly.pdbx_strand_id
1 'polypeptide(L)'
;MSHTIIMTGATRGFGRVAAERVLDGSPEAHLVLLARGTAGAELASDLSRKGYSVTSIPTDLLALGGVRDAADEVAARLDSGELPRLRSRSETPACCSPTT
;
A
#
# COMPACT_ATOMS: atom_id res chain seq x y z
N MET A 1 11.99 1.21 9.54
CA MET A 1 10.89 2.14 9.87
C MET A 1 9.66 1.72 9.08
N SER A 2 8.51 1.56 9.74
CA SER A 2 7.27 1.20 9.05
C SER A 2 6.84 2.33 8.11
N HIS A 3 6.28 1.94 6.98
CA HIS A 3 5.84 2.87 5.94
C HIS A 3 4.64 2.32 5.21
N THR A 4 3.83 3.19 4.63
CA THR A 4 2.65 2.78 3.88
C THR A 4 2.96 2.58 2.40
N ILE A 5 2.47 1.48 1.83
CA ILE A 5 2.41 1.22 0.40
C ILE A 5 0.94 1.09 0.02
N ILE A 6 0.49 1.83 -0.99
CA ILE A 6 -0.88 1.72 -1.50
C ILE A 6 -0.84 0.93 -2.80
N MET A 7 -1.71 -0.07 -2.93
CA MET A 7 -1.76 -0.91 -4.12
C MET A 7 -3.19 -1.09 -4.61
N THR A 8 -3.40 -0.72 -5.87
CA THR A 8 -4.61 -0.97 -6.64
C THR A 8 -4.47 -2.26 -7.44
N GLY A 9 -5.58 -2.98 -7.68
CA GLY A 9 -5.56 -4.16 -8.57
C GLY A 9 -4.75 -5.34 -8.02
N ALA A 10 -4.51 -5.39 -6.71
CA ALA A 10 -3.71 -6.40 -6.03
C ALA A 10 -4.42 -7.77 -5.88
N THR A 11 -5.72 -7.87 -6.17
CA THR A 11 -6.52 -9.04 -5.80
C THR A 11 -6.28 -10.27 -6.67
N ARG A 12 -5.74 -10.11 -7.88
CA ARG A 12 -5.52 -11.20 -8.84
C ARG A 12 -4.36 -10.95 -9.79
N GLY A 13 -3.94 -11.99 -10.51
CA GLY A 13 -2.92 -11.90 -11.55
C GLY A 13 -1.59 -11.31 -11.03
N PHE A 14 -0.96 -10.45 -11.83
CA PHE A 14 0.31 -9.81 -11.45
C PHE A 14 0.20 -9.00 -10.16
N GLY A 15 -0.94 -8.36 -9.89
CA GLY A 15 -1.13 -7.59 -8.67
C GLY A 15 -1.07 -8.46 -7.41
N ARG A 16 -1.61 -9.68 -7.46
CA ARG A 16 -1.56 -10.62 -6.33
C ARG A 16 -0.13 -11.01 -6.00
N VAL A 17 0.62 -11.38 -7.04
CA VAL A 17 2.02 -11.80 -6.92
C VAL A 17 2.92 -10.63 -6.52
N ALA A 18 2.65 -9.44 -7.05
CA ALA A 18 3.39 -8.24 -6.69
C ALA A 18 3.13 -7.80 -5.24
N ALA A 19 1.89 -7.90 -4.74
CA ALA A 19 1.59 -7.63 -3.33
C ALA A 19 2.40 -8.53 -2.39
N GLU A 20 2.48 -9.83 -2.68
CA GLU A 20 3.29 -10.77 -1.90
C GLU A 20 4.78 -10.44 -1.99
N ARG A 21 5.31 -10.23 -3.20
CA ARG A 21 6.72 -9.89 -3.37
C ARG A 21 7.13 -8.59 -2.71
N VAL A 22 6.26 -7.57 -2.73
CA VAL A 22 6.50 -6.30 -2.04
C VAL A 22 6.56 -6.51 -0.54
N LEU A 23 5.63 -7.28 0.03
CA LEU A 23 5.61 -7.58 1.45
C LEU A 23 6.79 -8.46 1.90
N ASP A 24 7.19 -9.44 1.08
CA ASP A 24 8.38 -10.25 1.34
C ASP A 24 9.67 -9.40 1.34
N GLY A 25 9.75 -8.40 0.44
CA GLY A 25 10.88 -7.48 0.33
C GLY A 25 10.85 -6.30 1.31
N SER A 26 9.72 -6.05 1.97
CA SER A 26 9.55 -5.00 2.98
C SER A 26 8.55 -5.44 4.06
N PRO A 27 8.92 -6.41 4.92
CA PRO A 27 7.99 -6.98 5.90
C PRO A 27 7.47 -5.97 6.93
N GLU A 28 8.17 -4.85 7.11
CA GLU A 28 7.75 -3.75 7.98
C GLU A 28 6.78 -2.77 7.32
N ALA A 29 6.46 -2.94 6.04
CA ALA A 29 5.52 -2.10 5.32
C ALA A 29 4.07 -2.41 5.73
N HIS A 30 3.26 -1.36 5.75
CA HIS A 30 1.81 -1.45 5.85
C HIS A 30 1.21 -1.35 4.45
N LEU A 31 0.60 -2.42 3.97
CA LEU A 31 -0.01 -2.46 2.64
C LEU A 31 -1.48 -2.02 2.72
N VAL A 32 -1.84 -0.98 1.97
CA VAL A 32 -3.23 -0.53 1.80
C VAL A 32 -3.75 -0.99 0.45
N LEU A 33 -4.80 -1.80 0.47
CA LEU A 33 -5.44 -2.37 -0.72
C LEU A 33 -6.67 -1.55 -1.11
N LEU A 34 -6.61 -0.90 -2.26
CA LEU A 34 -7.77 -0.26 -2.89
C LEU A 34 -8.37 -1.23 -3.89
N ALA A 35 -9.53 -1.80 -3.56
CA ALA A 35 -10.14 -2.86 -4.35
C ALA A 35 -11.68 -2.80 -4.34
N ARG A 36 -12.27 -3.36 -5.39
CA ARG A 36 -13.73 -3.43 -5.56
C ARG A 36 -14.31 -4.62 -4.82
N GLY A 37 -15.47 -4.42 -4.20
CA GLY A 37 -16.22 -5.48 -3.52
C GLY A 37 -15.43 -6.10 -2.36
N THR A 38 -15.64 -7.39 -2.11
CA THR A 38 -15.04 -8.11 -0.97
C THR A 38 -13.61 -8.57 -1.21
N ALA A 39 -13.15 -8.59 -2.47
CA ALA A 39 -11.86 -9.19 -2.84
C ALA A 39 -10.66 -8.52 -2.14
N GLY A 40 -10.75 -7.23 -1.82
CA GLY A 40 -9.72 -6.53 -1.05
C GLY A 40 -9.65 -6.99 0.41
N ALA A 41 -10.81 -7.14 1.05
CA ALA A 41 -10.91 -7.60 2.43
C ALA A 41 -10.49 -9.07 2.59
N GLU A 42 -10.85 -9.92 1.63
CA GLU A 42 -10.39 -11.31 1.56
C GLU A 42 -8.86 -11.39 1.45
N LEU A 43 -8.27 -10.62 0.54
CA LEU A 43 -6.82 -10.56 0.39
C LEU A 43 -6.12 -10.00 1.64
N ALA A 44 -6.66 -8.94 2.24
CA ALA A 44 -6.12 -8.38 3.49
C ALA A 44 -6.12 -9.43 4.60
N SER A 45 -7.23 -10.15 4.79
CA SER A 45 -7.33 -11.24 5.78
C SER A 45 -6.29 -12.33 5.51
N ASP A 46 -6.12 -12.75 4.25
CA ASP A 46 -5.13 -13.76 3.88
C ASP A 46 -3.70 -13.35 4.21
N LEU A 47 -3.34 -12.10 3.89
CA LEU A 47 -1.99 -11.58 4.14
C LEU A 47 -1.75 -11.30 5.62
N SER A 48 -2.76 -10.83 6.36
CA SER A 48 -2.67 -10.66 7.82
C SER A 48 -2.47 -11.98 8.55
N ARG A 49 -3.11 -13.08 8.09
CA ARG A 49 -2.82 -14.43 8.64
C ARG A 49 -1.39 -14.90 8.37
N LYS A 50 -0.72 -14.35 7.36
CA LYS A 50 0.70 -14.58 7.08
C LYS A 50 1.63 -13.67 7.91
N GLY A 51 1.08 -12.76 8.74
CA GLY A 51 1.84 -11.87 9.61
C GLY A 51 2.11 -10.48 9.02
N TYR A 52 1.54 -10.14 7.86
CA TYR A 52 1.72 -8.83 7.24
C TYR A 52 0.72 -7.78 7.76
N SER A 53 1.18 -6.53 7.86
CA SER A 53 0.30 -5.39 8.17
C SER A 53 -0.43 -4.96 6.91
N VAL A 54 -1.73 -5.25 6.83
CA VAL A 54 -2.54 -4.97 5.63
C VAL A 54 -3.91 -4.42 6.02
N THR A 55 -4.36 -3.39 5.29
CA THR A 55 -5.71 -2.83 5.41
C THR A 55 -6.33 -2.78 4.02
N SER A 56 -7.64 -3.00 3.92
CA SER A 56 -8.37 -2.77 2.67
C SER A 56 -9.34 -1.62 2.81
N ILE A 57 -9.36 -0.75 1.79
CA ILE A 57 -10.35 0.30 1.61
C ILE A 57 -11.14 -0.06 0.34
N PRO A 58 -12.47 -0.28 0.44
CA PRO A 58 -13.31 -0.52 -0.72
C PRO A 58 -13.24 0.68 -1.67
N THR A 59 -12.91 0.45 -2.93
CA THR A 59 -12.78 1.53 -3.93
C THR A 59 -13.11 1.01 -5.32
N ASP A 60 -14.03 1.69 -6.00
CA ASP A 60 -14.23 1.54 -7.44
C ASP A 60 -13.48 2.61 -8.21
N LEU A 61 -12.36 2.21 -8.83
CA LEU A 61 -11.51 3.09 -9.61
C LEU A 61 -12.16 3.58 -10.91
N LEU A 62 -13.29 2.99 -11.32
CA LEU A 62 -14.09 3.49 -12.45
C LEU A 62 -14.94 4.71 -12.05
N ALA A 63 -15.16 4.94 -10.75
CA ALA A 63 -15.94 6.05 -10.24
C ALA A 63 -15.01 7.11 -9.63
N LEU A 64 -14.88 8.26 -10.29
CA LEU A 64 -13.98 9.33 -9.83
C LEU A 64 -14.35 9.86 -8.42
N GLY A 65 -15.63 9.83 -8.05
CA GLY A 65 -16.06 10.11 -6.68
C GLY A 65 -15.45 9.13 -5.68
N GLY A 66 -15.56 7.82 -5.93
CA GLY A 66 -14.98 6.79 -5.06
C GLY A 66 -13.45 6.86 -4.97
N VAL A 67 -12.76 7.32 -6.03
CA VAL A 67 -11.31 7.57 -5.97
C VAL A 67 -10.98 8.72 -5.01
N ARG A 68 -11.77 9.81 -5.03
CA ARG A 68 -11.59 10.94 -4.10
C ARG A 68 -11.87 10.51 -2.67
N ASP A 69 -12.98 9.83 -2.44
CA ASP A 69 -13.35 9.33 -1.11
C ASP A 69 -12.26 8.41 -0.54
N ALA A 70 -11.69 7.53 -1.36
CA ALA A 70 -10.59 6.67 -0.95
C ALA A 70 -9.29 7.45 -0.66
N ALA A 71 -9.01 8.51 -1.41
CA ALA A 71 -7.85 9.36 -1.16
C ALA A 71 -8.01 10.15 0.15
N ASP A 72 -9.20 10.71 0.40
CA ASP A 72 -9.51 11.44 1.64
C ASP A 72 -9.44 10.51 2.86
N GLU A 73 -9.94 9.29 2.74
CA GLU A 73 -9.84 8.27 3.79
C GLU A 73 -8.38 7.90 4.10
N VAL A 74 -7.56 7.68 3.06
CA VAL A 74 -6.13 7.41 3.26
C VAL A 74 -5.43 8.60 3.93
N ALA A 75 -5.72 9.82 3.48
CA ALA A 75 -5.15 11.03 4.06
C ALA A 75 -5.52 11.17 5.54
N ALA A 76 -6.80 10.97 5.89
CA ALA A 76 -7.27 11.02 7.27
C ALA A 76 -6.55 10.01 8.17
N ARG A 77 -6.31 8.79 7.68
CA ARG A 77 -5.58 7.75 8.44
C ARG A 77 -4.08 8.02 8.57
N LEU A 78 -3.47 8.66 7.57
CA LEU A 78 -2.08 9.11 7.66
C LEU A 78 -1.96 10.25 8.68
N ASP A 79 -2.90 11.18 8.68
CA ASP A 79 -2.92 12.34 9.58
C ASP A 79 -3.19 11.94 11.04
N SER A 80 -4.06 10.94 11.26
CA SER A 80 -4.35 10.40 12.59
C SER A 80 -3.23 9.50 13.14
N GLY A 81 -2.32 9.04 12.27
CA GLY A 81 -1.27 8.08 12.62
C GLY A 81 -1.74 6.62 12.65
N GLU A 82 -2.96 6.32 12.21
CA GLU A 82 -3.44 4.95 12.01
C GLU A 82 -2.62 4.22 10.93
N LEU A 83 -2.23 4.94 9.87
CA LEU A 83 -1.31 4.46 8.86
C LEU A 83 0.10 5.06 9.06
N PRO A 84 1.17 4.27 8.93
CA PRO A 84 2.53 4.81 8.85
C PRO A 84 2.67 5.80 7.70
N ARG A 85 3.60 6.75 7.79
CA ARG A 85 3.82 7.75 6.73
C ARG A 85 4.13 7.09 5.37
N LEU A 86 3.73 7.75 4.29
CA LEU A 86 4.23 7.43 2.96
C LEU A 86 5.73 7.76 2.89
N ARG A 87 6.51 6.89 2.24
CA ARG A 87 7.89 7.25 1.89
C ARG A 87 7.88 8.16 0.66
N SER A 88 8.45 9.34 0.79
CA SER A 88 8.89 10.10 -0.37
C SER A 88 10.03 9.33 -1.04
N ARG A 89 10.04 9.28 -2.36
CA ARG A 89 11.24 8.90 -3.10
C ARG A 89 12.23 10.07 -3.05
N SER A 90 12.86 10.24 -1.90
CA SER A 90 14.00 11.14 -1.70
C SER A 90 15.21 10.31 -1.27
N GLU A 91 15.56 9.33 -2.10
CA GLU A 91 16.89 8.71 -2.10
C GLU A 91 17.36 8.71 -3.56
N THR A 92 18.01 9.81 -3.94
CA THR A 92 19.05 9.73 -4.96
C THR A 92 20.11 8.79 -4.38
N PRO A 93 20.45 7.65 -5.01
CA PRO A 93 21.62 6.92 -4.58
C PRO A 93 22.82 7.87 -4.73
N ALA A 94 23.59 8.03 -3.65
CA ALA A 94 24.85 8.76 -3.65
C ALA A 94 25.82 8.09 -4.65
N CYS A 95 25.68 8.39 -5.95
CA CYS A 95 26.51 7.82 -7.01
C CYS A 95 27.64 8.76 -7.43
N CYS A 96 27.79 9.92 -6.78
CA CYS A 96 28.86 10.85 -7.09
C CYS A 96 29.59 11.26 -5.80
N SER A 97 30.55 10.44 -5.38
CA SER A 97 31.68 10.93 -4.60
C SER A 97 32.71 11.47 -5.60
N PRO A 98 33.06 12.76 -5.61
CA PRO A 98 34.19 13.23 -6.39
C PRO A 98 35.48 12.70 -5.74
N THR A 99 36.15 11.77 -6.40
CA THR A 99 37.55 11.46 -6.10
C THR A 99 38.39 12.62 -6.59
N THR A 100 38.98 13.38 -5.67
CA THR A 100 40.15 14.23 -5.95
C THR A 100 41.07 14.16 -4.74
#